data_AF-A0A392T8M8-F1
#
_entry.id   AF-A0A392T8M8-F1
#
_cell.length_a   1.000
_cell.length_b   1.000
_cell.length_c   1.000
_cell.angle_alpha   90.00
_cell.angle_beta   90.00
_cell.angle_gamma   90.00
#
_symmetry.space_group_name_H-M   'P 1'
#
loop_
_entity.id
_entity.type
_entity.pdbx_description
1 polymer ?
#
loop_
_entity_poly.entity_id
_entity_poly.type
_entity_poly.pdbx_seq_one_letter_code
_entity_poly.pdbx_strand_id
1 'polypeptide(L)' 'APGKILSGTMDKGGGFVNRPALLDGSNYDYWKSRMVAFLKSIDNKTWKTVVKGWEHPVVTDKDGNNTRVLKSWR' A
#
# COMPACT_ATOMS: atom_id res chain seq x y z
N ALA A 1 37.43 -13.84 21.41
CA ALA A 1 36.62 -12.60 21.44
C ALA A 1 35.17 -12.96 21.12
N PRO A 2 34.20 -12.61 21.97
CA PRO A 2 32.80 -12.96 21.77
C PRO A 2 32.13 -11.96 20.83
N GLY A 3 31.24 -12.45 19.97
CA GLY A 3 30.47 -11.62 19.06
C GLY A 3 29.56 -12.41 18.13
N LYS A 4 28.88 -13.45 18.65
CA LYS A 4 27.65 -13.92 17.99
C LYS A 4 26.51 -13.05 18.49
N ILE A 5 25.88 -12.31 17.57
CA ILE A 5 24.48 -11.90 17.71
C ILE A 5 23.77 -12.56 16.52
N LEU A 6 22.90 -13.52 16.85
CA LEU A 6 22.00 -14.16 15.90
C LEU A 6 20.75 -13.30 15.72
N SER A 7 20.16 -13.41 14.52
CA SER A 7 18.75 -13.15 14.19
C SER A 7 18.40 -11.68 13.86
N GLY A 8 17.81 -11.34 12.71
CA GLY A 8 16.97 -12.14 11.84
C GLY A 8 17.38 -12.13 10.35
N THR A 9 17.26 -13.29 9.75
CA THR A 9 17.00 -13.47 8.32
C THR A 9 15.75 -12.65 7.94
N MET A 10 15.90 -11.54 7.22
CA MET A 10 14.81 -11.09 6.35
C MET A 10 14.82 -12.04 5.15
N ASP A 11 13.76 -12.84 5.07
CA ASP A 11 13.52 -13.78 3.98
C ASP A 11 13.75 -13.12 2.63
N LYS A 12 14.43 -13.88 1.78
CA LYS A 12 14.83 -13.56 0.40
C LYS A 12 13.60 -13.37 -0.49
N GLY A 13 12.88 -12.28 -0.30
CA GLY A 13 11.86 -11.75 -1.21
C GLY A 13 12.47 -10.82 -2.26
N GLY A 14 13.75 -10.97 -2.59
CA GLY A 14 14.32 -10.35 -3.78
C GLY A 14 13.70 -10.98 -5.02
N GLY A 15 12.81 -10.27 -5.71
CA GLY A 15 12.37 -10.68 -7.05
C GLY A 15 10.95 -10.33 -7.45
N PHE A 16 10.06 -9.96 -6.52
CA PHE A 16 8.66 -9.75 -6.89
C PHE A 16 8.24 -8.30 -6.62
N VAL A 17 8.04 -7.54 -7.70
CA VAL A 17 7.33 -6.25 -7.64
C VAL A 17 5.89 -6.43 -7.14
N ASN A 18 5.36 -7.65 -7.12
CA ASN A 18 4.00 -8.00 -6.70
C ASN A 18 3.80 -8.16 -5.19
N ARG A 19 4.85 -8.02 -4.36
CA ARG A 19 4.71 -8.10 -2.90
C ARG A 19 5.09 -6.75 -2.26
N PRO A 20 4.21 -6.14 -1.46
CA PRO A 20 4.52 -4.88 -0.79
C PRO A 20 5.70 -5.07 0.18
N ALA A 21 6.61 -4.10 0.20
CA ALA A 21 7.70 -4.06 1.17
C ALA A 21 7.13 -3.71 2.55
N LEU A 22 7.64 -4.38 3.60
CA LEU A 22 7.27 -4.06 4.98
C LEU A 22 7.91 -2.72 5.38
N LEU A 23 7.14 -1.87 6.06
CA LEU A 23 7.65 -0.64 6.65
C LEU A 23 8.16 -0.97 8.06
N ASP A 24 9.47 -1.17 8.21
CA ASP A 24 10.13 -1.43 9.50
C ASP A 24 10.80 -0.19 10.09
N GLY A 25 10.69 0.96 9.41
CA GLY A 25 11.29 2.23 9.83
C GLY A 25 12.75 2.39 9.42
N SER A 26 13.41 1.34 8.93
CA SER A 26 14.74 1.43 8.34
C SER A 26 14.62 1.70 6.83
N ASN A 27 15.32 2.73 6.34
CA ASN A 27 15.38 3.06 4.91
C ASN A 27 14.02 3.38 4.24
N TYR A 28 13.36 4.43 4.74
CA TYR A 28 12.07 4.92 4.22
C TYR A 28 12.09 5.22 2.71
N ASP A 29 13.17 5.79 2.18
CA ASP A 29 13.26 6.14 0.75
C ASP A 29 13.22 4.91 -0.16
N TYR A 30 13.87 3.82 0.27
CA TYR A 30 13.80 2.53 -0.43
C TYR A 30 12.38 1.95 -0.37
N TRP A 31 11.79 1.91 0.83
CA TRP A 31 10.41 1.43 1.02
C TRP A 31 9.41 2.20 0.14
N LYS A 32 9.52 3.55 0.15
CA LYS A 32 8.68 4.45 -0.63
C LYS A 32 8.80 4.15 -2.13
N SER A 33 10.02 4.01 -2.63
CA SER A 33 10.27 3.70 -4.05
C SER A 33 9.64 2.36 -4.48
N ARG A 34 9.73 1.33 -3.63
CA ARG A 34 9.12 0.02 -3.87
C ARG A 34 7.60 0.06 -3.85
N MET A 35 7.00 0.76 -2.88
CA MET A 35 5.53 0.91 -2.80
C MET A 35 4.96 1.68 -3.99
N VAL A 36 5.64 2.74 -4.44
CA VAL A 36 5.25 3.48 -5.65
C VAL A 36 5.25 2.56 -6.87
N ALA A 37 6.29 1.73 -7.04
CA ALA A 37 6.37 0.79 -8.15
C ALA A 37 5.28 -0.29 -8.09
N PHE A 38 5.03 -0.86 -6.90
CA PHE A 38 3.97 -1.86 -6.68
C PHE A 38 2.57 -1.32 -7.00
N LEU A 39 2.21 -0.13 -6.51
CA LEU A 39 0.92 0.48 -6.78
C LEU A 39 0.74 0.80 -8.26
N LYS A 40 1.79 1.29 -8.92
CA LYS A 40 1.79 1.53 -10.38
C LYS A 40 1.65 0.24 -11.19
N SER A 41 2.21 -0.88 -10.72
CA SER A 41 2.07 -2.18 -11.40
C SER A 41 0.67 -2.78 -11.26
N ILE A 42 -0.08 -2.45 -10.21
CA ILE A 42 -1.48 -2.86 -10.05
C ILE A 42 -2.35 -2.09 -11.03
N ASP A 43 -2.34 -0.76 -10.94
CA ASP A 43 -3.04 0.13 -11.85
C ASP A 43 -2.61 1.59 -11.62
N ASN A 44 -2.39 2.33 -12.70
CA ASN A 44 -1.99 3.74 -12.60
C ASN A 44 -3.10 4.62 -11.98
N LYS A 45 -4.38 4.26 -12.11
CA LYS A 45 -5.48 4.98 -11.45
C LYS A 45 -5.47 4.71 -9.95
N THR A 46 -5.08 3.51 -9.49
CA THR A 46 -4.84 3.22 -8.06
C THR A 46 -3.80 4.17 -7.47
N TRP A 47 -2.63 4.33 -8.11
CA TRP A 47 -1.61 5.27 -7.64
C TRP A 47 -2.11 6.72 -7.61
N LYS A 48 -2.79 7.17 -8.67
CA LYS A 48 -3.37 8.53 -8.73
C LYS A 48 -4.37 8.77 -7.59
N THR A 49 -5.13 7.75 -7.22
CA THR A 49 -6.12 7.81 -6.15
C THR A 49 -5.46 7.94 -4.77
N VAL A 50 -4.37 7.20 -4.54
CA VAL A 50 -3.56 7.35 -3.32
C VAL A 50 -2.96 8.76 -3.22
N VAL A 51 -2.42 9.30 -4.31
CA VAL A 51 -1.81 10.64 -4.32
C VAL A 51 -2.84 11.75 -4.13
N LYS A 52 -4.03 11.63 -4.73
CA LYS A 52 -5.10 12.64 -4.61
C LYS A 52 -5.84 12.60 -3.28
N GLY A 53 -5.62 11.55 -2.48
CA GLY A 53 -6.47 11.22 -1.35
C GLY A 53 -7.66 10.39 -1.82
N TRP A 54 -7.77 9.17 -1.31
CA TRP A 54 -8.90 8.30 -1.62
C TRP A 54 -10.11 8.72 -0.78
N GLU A 55 -11.23 9.00 -1.45
CA GLU A 55 -12.52 9.15 -0.78
C GLU A 55 -13.27 7.82 -0.75
N HIS A 56 -13.82 7.49 0.43
CA HIS A 56 -14.59 6.27 0.59
C HIS A 56 -15.89 6.40 -0.22
N PRO A 57 -16.21 5.46 -1.13
CA PRO A 57 -17.45 5.55 -1.88
C PRO A 57 -18.65 5.39 -0.95
N VAL A 58 -19.61 6.29 -1.09
CA VAL A 58 -20.86 6.33 -0.33
C VAL A 58 -22.05 6.03 -1.23
N VAL A 59 -23.10 5.43 -0.68
CA VAL A 59 -24.35 5.21 -1.39
C VAL A 59 -24.98 6.58 -1.69
N THR A 60 -25.37 6.79 -2.94
CA THR A 60 -26.12 7.98 -3.38
C THR A 60 -27.60 7.67 -3.36
N ASP A 61 -28.42 8.56 -2.80
CA ASP A 61 -29.87 8.44 -2.87
C ASP A 61 -30.40 8.76 -4.29
N LYS A 62 -31.70 8.59 -4.52
CA LYS A 62 -32.40 8.89 -5.78
C LYS A 62 -32.19 10.32 -6.26
N ASP A 63 -31.97 11.25 -5.33
CA ASP A 63 -31.73 12.66 -5.61
C ASP A 63 -30.24 12.99 -5.83
N GLY A 64 -29.34 11.98 -5.81
CA GLY A 64 -27.91 12.14 -6.03
C GLY A 64 -27.10 12.60 -4.80
N ASN A 65 -27.75 12.73 -3.64
CA ASN A 65 -27.09 13.12 -2.40
C ASN A 65 -26.31 11.96 -1.77
N ASN A 66 -25.11 12.24 -1.25
CA ASN A 66 -24.31 11.29 -0.49
C ASN A 66 -25.01 10.92 0.82
N THR A 67 -25.23 9.63 1.06
CA THR A 67 -25.74 9.15 2.33
C THR A 67 -24.59 8.90 3.33
N ARG A 68 -24.95 8.61 4.59
CA ARG A 68 -23.99 8.16 5.61
C ARG A 68 -23.55 6.70 5.44
N VAL A 69 -24.09 6.00 4.44
CA VAL A 69 -23.85 4.58 4.21
C VAL A 69 -22.71 4.43 3.20
N LEU A 70 -21.69 3.66 3.57
CA LEU A 70 -20.59 3.32 2.67
C LEU A 70 -21.06 2.30 1.62
N LYS A 71 -20.59 2.42 0.38
CA LYS A 71 -20.83 1.38 -0.64
C LYS A 71 -20.12 0.11 -0.20
N SER A 72 -20.87 -0.98 -0.14
CA SER A 72 -20.28 -2.31 0.02
C SER A 72 -19.58 -2.72 -1.28
N TRP A 73 -18.39 -3.31 -1.15
CA TRP A 73 -17.61 -3.83 -2.27
C TRP A 73 -17.93 -5.30 -2.60
N ARG A 74 -19.05 -5.82 -2.11
CA ARG A 74 -19.50 -7.19 -2.39
C ARG A 74 -20.16 -7.27 -3.77
#